data_AF-A0A444R7X8-F1
#
_entry.id   AF-A0A444R7X8-F1
#
_cell.length_a   1.000
_cell.length_b   1.000
_cell.length_c   1.000
_cell.angle_alpha   90.00
_cell.angle_beta   90.00
_cell.angle_gamma   90.00
#
_symmetry.space_group_name_H-M   'P 1'
#
loop_
_entity.id
_entity.type
_entity.pdbx_description
1 polymer ?
#
loop_
_entity_poly.entity_id
_entity_poly.type
_entity_poly.pdbx_seq_one_letter_code
_entity_poly.pdbx_strand_id
1 'polypeptide(L)'
;MEGKLIFCSDAILRFQSDYDETSAVPLLSIQNAIADADPFFLLRFFRHTALIEDGTTLASIFLAIEPWKELLAAYLDRDVGAYIDEVRKPSGPMTWDIEWIGIDHRSSVYRAYKRQDMEEGEDFSTYFNRERFPTDEFDIESSCDASGFIKGDKERWSISGDVQQIKNLPVILYSKQTLMTSPKDGLLKKNVSGVKSSKHSCFVYGDTSFSFREVMEAIFISGLFFYAP
;
A
#
# COMPACT_ATOMS: atom_id res chain seq x y z
N MET A 1 0.25 16.62 -17.14
CA MET A 1 -0.99 16.05 -17.72
C MET A 1 -1.82 15.59 -16.55
N GLU A 2 -3.02 16.14 -16.37
CA GLU A 2 -3.97 15.66 -15.35
C GLU A 2 -4.66 14.40 -15.88
N GLY A 3 -4.84 13.42 -15.02
CA GLY A 3 -5.34 12.10 -15.39
C GLY A 3 -5.00 11.02 -14.37
N LYS A 4 -5.25 9.79 -14.78
CA LYS A 4 -5.11 8.58 -13.96
C LYS A 4 -4.32 7.52 -14.70
N LEU A 5 -3.61 6.70 -13.93
CA LEU A 5 -2.97 5.50 -14.43
C LEU A 5 -3.86 4.29 -14.17
N ILE A 6 -3.94 3.37 -15.13
CA ILE A 6 -4.78 2.18 -15.05
C ILE A 6 -3.90 0.97 -15.37
N PHE A 7 -3.74 0.08 -14.39
CA PHE A 7 -3.21 -1.26 -14.62
C PHE A 7 -4.31 -2.12 -15.21
N CYS A 8 -4.07 -2.68 -16.39
CA CYS A 8 -5.04 -3.52 -17.09
C CYS A 8 -4.65 -4.99 -17.03
N SER A 9 -5.65 -5.86 -17.17
CA SER A 9 -5.51 -7.32 -17.11
C SER A 9 -4.59 -7.88 -18.22
N ASP A 10 -4.50 -7.17 -19.34
CA ASP A 10 -3.63 -7.46 -20.48
C ASP A 10 -2.16 -7.03 -20.29
N ALA A 11 -1.77 -6.70 -19.04
CA ALA A 11 -0.41 -6.32 -18.66
C ALA A 11 0.08 -5.02 -19.33
N ILE A 12 -0.83 -4.09 -19.61
CA ILE A 12 -0.49 -2.74 -20.12
C ILE A 12 -0.87 -1.69 -19.08
N LEU A 13 0.08 -0.79 -18.78
CA LEU A 13 -0.18 0.43 -18.01
C LEU A 13 -0.72 1.50 -18.96
N ARG A 14 -1.97 1.92 -18.76
CA ARG A 14 -2.62 2.96 -19.57
C ARG A 14 -2.73 4.27 -18.80
N PHE A 15 -2.73 5.37 -19.53
CA PHE A 15 -3.06 6.70 -19.03
C PHE A 15 -4.42 7.12 -19.58
N GLN A 16 -5.29 7.57 -18.69
CA GLN A 16 -6.58 8.18 -19.03
C GLN A 16 -6.52 9.64 -18.59
N SER A 17 -6.85 10.55 -19.52
CA SER A 17 -6.89 11.98 -19.20
C SER A 17 -8.19 12.34 -18.47
N ASP A 18 -8.13 13.27 -17.53
CA ASP A 18 -9.36 13.80 -16.89
C ASP A 18 -10.26 14.59 -17.87
N TYR A 19 -9.74 14.96 -19.05
CA TYR A 19 -10.50 15.65 -20.10
C TYR A 19 -11.19 14.69 -21.10
N ASP A 20 -10.83 13.41 -21.09
CA ASP A 20 -11.44 12.36 -21.92
C ASP A 20 -11.57 11.06 -21.12
N GLU A 21 -12.75 10.86 -20.53
CA GLU A 21 -13.07 9.66 -19.75
C GLU A 21 -13.30 8.42 -20.61
N THR A 22 -13.30 8.54 -21.94
CA THR A 22 -13.60 7.42 -22.85
C THR A 22 -12.35 6.72 -23.38
N SER A 23 -11.21 7.41 -23.39
CA SER A 23 -9.98 6.89 -23.99
C SER A 23 -8.88 6.68 -22.94
N ALA A 24 -8.39 5.44 -22.85
CA ALA A 24 -7.17 5.11 -22.11
C ALA A 24 -6.10 4.65 -23.10
N VAL A 25 -4.97 5.36 -23.16
CA VAL A 25 -3.88 5.09 -24.11
C VAL A 25 -2.70 4.42 -23.41
N PRO A 26 -1.98 3.48 -24.04
CA PRO A 26 -0.80 2.88 -23.45
C PRO A 26 0.24 3.94 -23.08
N LEU A 27 0.69 3.94 -21.82
CA LEU A 27 1.63 4.94 -21.31
C LEU A 27 2.98 4.88 -22.05
N LEU A 28 3.41 3.68 -22.45
CA LEU A 28 4.61 3.48 -23.26
C LEU A 28 4.50 4.17 -24.63
N SER A 29 3.31 4.15 -25.26
CA SER A 29 3.10 4.85 -26.54
C SER A 29 3.22 6.37 -26.37
N ILE A 30 2.77 6.93 -25.24
CA ILE A 30 2.95 8.35 -24.91
C ILE A 30 4.45 8.65 -24.76
N GLN A 31 5.20 7.83 -24.03
CA GLN A 31 6.65 8.01 -23.88
C GLN A 31 7.34 8.04 -25.24
N ASN A 32 7.07 7.05 -26.09
CA ASN A 32 7.69 6.93 -27.41
C ASN A 32 7.34 8.11 -28.34
N ALA A 33 6.21 8.79 -28.12
CA ALA A 33 5.80 9.93 -28.91
C ALA A 33 6.34 11.28 -28.39
N ILE A 34 6.59 11.41 -27.09
CA ILE A 34 6.92 12.69 -26.43
C ILE A 34 8.38 12.77 -26.01
N ALA A 35 9.00 11.63 -25.70
CA ALA A 35 10.31 11.57 -25.07
C ALA A 35 11.24 10.67 -25.89
N ASP A 36 12.15 11.30 -26.63
CA ASP A 36 13.38 10.66 -27.11
C ASP A 36 14.22 10.22 -25.89
N ALA A 37 13.89 9.06 -25.33
CA ALA A 37 14.65 8.38 -24.27
C ALA A 37 14.78 9.12 -22.92
N ASP A 38 13.78 9.90 -22.46
CA ASP A 38 13.79 10.44 -21.07
C ASP A 38 13.69 9.28 -20.05
N PRO A 39 14.78 8.95 -19.32
CA PRO A 39 14.78 7.83 -18.37
C PRO A 39 13.91 8.12 -17.15
N PHE A 40 13.50 9.37 -16.93
CA PHE A 40 12.69 9.81 -15.81
C PHE A 40 11.23 10.07 -16.18
N PHE A 41 10.80 9.69 -17.39
CA PHE A 41 9.44 9.93 -17.90
C PHE A 41 8.35 9.52 -16.90
N LEU A 42 8.48 8.35 -16.29
CA LEU A 42 7.48 7.79 -15.35
C LEU A 42 7.36 8.63 -14.06
N LEU A 43 8.40 9.34 -13.62
CA LEU A 43 8.34 10.16 -12.38
C LEU A 43 7.25 11.24 -12.45
N ARG A 44 6.89 11.68 -13.66
CA ARG A 44 5.81 12.64 -13.91
C ARG A 44 4.44 12.12 -13.48
N PHE A 45 4.29 10.81 -13.34
CA PHE A 45 3.04 10.12 -13.04
C PHE A 45 2.97 9.54 -11.62
N PHE A 46 4.01 9.71 -10.79
CA PHE A 46 4.08 9.10 -9.46
C PHE A 46 2.95 9.54 -8.53
N ARG A 47 2.47 10.77 -8.68
CA ARG A 47 1.38 11.34 -7.86
C ARG A 47 0.00 11.17 -8.50
N HIS A 48 -0.07 10.57 -9.69
CA HIS A 48 -1.35 10.33 -10.36
C HIS A 48 -2.08 9.21 -9.67
N THR A 49 -3.39 9.36 -9.55
CA THR A 49 -4.25 8.29 -9.08
C THR A 49 -4.06 7.05 -9.96
N ALA A 50 -3.80 5.92 -9.31
CA ALA A 50 -3.72 4.61 -9.92
C ALA A 50 -5.03 3.85 -9.71
N LEU A 51 -5.46 3.16 -10.75
CA LEU A 51 -6.58 2.23 -10.76
C LEU A 51 -6.06 0.86 -11.18
N ILE A 52 -6.72 -0.19 -10.70
CA ILE A 52 -6.47 -1.57 -11.13
C ILE A 52 -7.77 -2.11 -11.72
N GLU A 53 -7.73 -2.50 -12.99
CA GLU A 53 -8.84 -3.15 -13.68
C GLU A 53 -9.16 -4.49 -13.03
N ASP A 54 -10.44 -4.85 -12.98
CA ASP A 54 -10.87 -6.13 -12.41
C ASP A 54 -10.17 -7.32 -13.09
N GLY A 55 -9.77 -8.30 -12.28
CA GLY A 55 -9.00 -9.46 -12.75
C GLY A 55 -7.52 -9.21 -13.06
N THR A 56 -7.00 -7.98 -12.90
CA THR A 56 -5.57 -7.71 -13.06
C THR A 56 -4.77 -8.43 -11.97
N THR A 57 -3.81 -9.26 -12.38
CA THR A 57 -2.98 -10.05 -11.49
C THR A 57 -1.70 -9.34 -11.08
N LEU A 58 -1.02 -9.82 -10.03
CA LEU A 58 0.29 -9.32 -9.63
C LEU A 58 1.31 -9.43 -10.79
N ALA A 59 1.29 -10.54 -11.53
CA ALA A 59 2.12 -10.74 -12.71
C ALA A 59 1.81 -9.70 -13.81
N SER A 60 0.53 -9.43 -14.08
CA SER A 60 0.12 -8.41 -15.05
C SER A 60 0.64 -7.03 -14.67
N ILE A 61 0.63 -6.68 -13.38
CA ILE A 61 1.20 -5.42 -12.88
C ILE A 61 2.71 -5.36 -13.12
N PHE A 62 3.44 -6.43 -12.84
CA PHE A 62 4.91 -6.47 -13.00
C PHE A 62 5.31 -6.33 -14.46
N LEU A 63 4.62 -7.03 -15.34
CA LEU A 63 4.84 -6.93 -16.78
C LEU A 63 4.47 -5.53 -17.31
N ALA A 64 3.42 -4.90 -16.78
CA ALA A 64 3.00 -3.55 -17.18
C ALA A 64 4.03 -2.47 -16.84
N ILE A 65 4.83 -2.65 -15.78
CA ILE A 65 5.88 -1.70 -15.36
C ILE A 65 7.26 -2.00 -15.93
N GLU A 66 7.43 -3.12 -16.64
CA GLU A 66 8.72 -3.57 -17.19
C GLU A 66 9.49 -2.49 -17.97
N PRO A 67 8.85 -1.64 -18.80
CA PRO A 67 9.56 -0.57 -19.51
C PRO A 67 10.31 0.41 -18.60
N TRP A 68 9.94 0.48 -17.32
CA TRP A 68 10.50 1.40 -16.33
C TRP A 68 11.18 0.69 -15.15
N LYS A 69 11.50 -0.60 -15.29
CA LYS A 69 12.03 -1.42 -14.17
C LYS A 69 13.30 -0.84 -13.53
N GLU A 70 14.21 -0.26 -14.30
CA GLU A 70 15.46 0.31 -13.79
C GLU A 70 15.20 1.54 -12.90
N LEU A 71 14.29 2.42 -13.34
CA LEU A 71 13.88 3.59 -12.56
C LEU A 71 13.17 3.16 -11.27
N LEU A 72 12.27 2.19 -11.36
CA LEU A 72 11.54 1.68 -10.20
C LEU A 72 12.47 0.94 -9.23
N ALA A 73 13.46 0.19 -9.73
CA ALA A 73 14.46 -0.46 -8.90
C ALA A 73 15.27 0.55 -8.09
N ALA A 74 15.72 1.64 -8.74
CA ALA A 74 16.44 2.72 -8.08
C ALA A 74 15.56 3.48 -7.06
N TYR A 75 14.27 3.65 -7.35
CA TYR A 75 13.34 4.35 -6.48
C TYR A 75 12.93 3.53 -5.24
N LEU A 76 12.64 2.25 -5.45
CA LEU A 76 12.12 1.35 -4.42
C LEU A 76 13.22 0.69 -3.57
N ASP A 77 14.48 0.78 -4.02
CA ASP A 77 15.60 0.02 -3.47
C ASP A 77 15.31 -1.50 -3.49
N ARG A 78 14.85 -1.99 -4.65
CA ARG A 78 14.42 -3.38 -4.89
C ARG A 78 14.83 -3.84 -6.27
N ASP A 79 15.12 -5.13 -6.42
CA ASP A 79 15.38 -5.74 -7.73
C ASP A 79 14.07 -6.04 -8.46
N VAL A 80 13.43 -4.98 -8.96
CA VAL A 80 12.18 -5.06 -9.73
C VAL A 80 12.36 -5.95 -10.97
N GLY A 81 13.55 -5.97 -11.57
CA GLY A 81 13.89 -6.83 -12.70
C GLY A 81 13.79 -8.31 -12.35
N ALA A 82 14.38 -8.72 -11.22
CA ALA A 82 14.31 -10.11 -10.75
C ALA A 82 12.88 -10.56 -10.49
N TYR A 83 12.03 -9.70 -9.90
CA TYR A 83 10.60 -10.00 -9.72
C TYR A 83 9.86 -10.18 -11.05
N ILE A 84 10.14 -9.34 -12.06
CA ILE A 84 9.57 -9.47 -13.42
C ILE A 84 10.01 -10.80 -14.06
N ASP A 85 11.30 -11.15 -13.96
CA ASP A 85 11.83 -12.40 -14.51
C ASP A 85 11.23 -13.61 -13.81
N GLU A 86 11.01 -13.52 -12.49
CA GLU A 86 10.40 -14.58 -11.69
C GLU A 86 8.96 -14.83 -12.13
N VAL A 87 8.12 -13.81 -12.25
CA VAL A 87 6.71 -14.02 -12.61
C VAL A 87 6.51 -14.64 -14.00
N ARG A 88 7.48 -14.48 -14.92
CA ARG A 88 7.48 -15.12 -16.26
C ARG A 88 7.69 -16.63 -16.24
N LYS A 89 8.27 -17.19 -15.17
CA LYS A 89 8.52 -18.63 -15.07
C LYS A 89 7.18 -19.41 -15.01
N PRO A 90 7.12 -20.69 -15.36
CA PRO A 90 5.90 -21.48 -15.15
C PRO A 90 5.52 -21.54 -13.67
N SER A 91 4.23 -21.44 -13.36
CA SER A 91 3.75 -21.53 -11.97
C SER A 91 3.96 -22.93 -11.40
N GLY A 92 4.41 -23.00 -10.14
CA GLY A 92 4.33 -24.20 -9.34
C GLY A 92 2.91 -24.45 -8.79
N PRO A 93 2.68 -25.58 -8.09
CA PRO A 93 1.44 -25.79 -7.36
C PRO A 93 1.27 -24.73 -6.28
N MET A 94 0.10 -24.10 -6.23
CA MET A 94 -0.25 -23.14 -5.20
C MET A 94 -0.49 -23.88 -3.89
N THR A 95 0.25 -23.52 -2.83
CA THR A 95 0.09 -24.13 -1.50
C THR A 95 -0.65 -23.24 -0.51
N TRP A 96 -0.97 -22.01 -0.92
CA TRP A 96 -1.60 -21.00 -0.08
C TRP A 96 -3.08 -20.90 -0.41
N ASP A 97 -3.93 -20.70 0.61
CA ASP A 97 -5.37 -20.52 0.46
C ASP A 97 -5.76 -19.05 0.15
N ILE A 98 -4.77 -18.19 -0.15
CA ILE A 98 -5.00 -16.78 -0.45
C ILE A 98 -5.72 -16.65 -1.80
N GLU A 99 -6.82 -15.89 -1.83
CA GLU A 99 -7.67 -15.74 -3.01
C GLU A 99 -7.44 -14.42 -3.75
N TRP A 100 -6.97 -13.36 -3.06
CA TRP A 100 -6.59 -12.10 -3.68
C TRP A 100 -5.57 -11.33 -2.84
N ILE A 101 -4.91 -10.37 -3.48
CA ILE A 101 -4.06 -9.39 -2.82
C ILE A 101 -4.85 -8.08 -2.73
N GLY A 102 -4.96 -7.53 -1.53
CA GLY A 102 -5.60 -6.24 -1.30
C GLY A 102 -4.58 -5.20 -0.84
N ILE A 103 -4.74 -3.97 -1.32
CA ILE A 103 -3.96 -2.80 -0.90
C ILE A 103 -4.90 -1.85 -0.17
N ASP A 104 -4.62 -1.53 1.10
CA ASP A 104 -5.40 -0.60 1.90
C ASP A 104 -4.57 0.49 2.59
N HIS A 105 -5.22 1.65 2.78
CA HIS A 105 -4.71 2.74 3.60
C HIS A 105 -5.20 2.62 5.03
N ARG A 106 -4.25 2.70 5.96
CA ARG A 106 -4.52 2.77 7.39
C ARG A 106 -3.80 3.96 7.98
N SER A 107 -4.51 4.71 8.81
CA SER A 107 -3.91 5.78 9.59
C SER A 107 -4.25 5.57 11.06
N SER A 108 -3.28 5.81 11.92
CA SER A 108 -3.45 5.75 13.36
C SER A 108 -3.01 7.08 13.96
N VAL A 109 -3.82 7.57 14.91
CA VAL A 109 -3.51 8.75 15.69
C VAL A 109 -3.28 8.33 17.13
N TYR A 110 -2.12 8.70 17.66
CA TYR A 110 -1.71 8.39 19.02
C TYR A 110 -1.46 9.69 19.77
N ARG A 111 -2.02 9.81 20.97
CA ARG A 111 -1.61 10.90 21.86
C ARG A 111 -0.22 10.58 22.42
N ALA A 112 0.67 11.56 22.42
CA ALA A 112 1.96 11.41 23.08
C ALA A 112 1.80 11.49 24.61
N TYR A 113 2.46 10.58 25.31
CA TYR A 113 2.44 10.49 26.77
C TYR A 113 3.84 10.66 27.34
N LYS A 114 3.96 11.43 28.42
CA LYS A 114 5.23 11.62 29.14
C LYS A 114 5.23 10.86 30.47
N ARG A 115 6.41 10.40 30.85
CA ARG A 115 6.69 9.88 32.21
C ARG A 115 7.29 11.02 33.01
N GLN A 116 7.01 11.05 34.31
CA GLN A 116 7.83 11.86 35.23
C GLN A 116 9.25 11.30 35.22
N ASP A 117 10.24 12.17 35.43
CA ASP A 117 11.65 11.78 35.49
C ASP A 117 11.89 10.74 36.59
N MET A 118 12.90 9.89 36.37
CA MET A 118 13.28 8.86 37.33
C MET A 118 13.83 9.50 38.60
N GLU A 119 13.39 9.03 39.75
CA GLU A 119 13.89 9.54 41.04
C GLU A 119 15.26 8.92 41.37
N GLU A 120 16.05 9.62 42.17
CA GLU A 120 17.37 9.13 42.57
C GLU A 120 17.24 7.87 43.44
N GLY A 121 17.88 6.77 43.02
CA GLY A 121 17.80 5.48 43.70
C GLY A 121 16.53 4.69 43.41
N GLU A 122 15.68 5.15 42.49
CA GLU A 122 14.49 4.40 42.06
C GLU A 122 14.87 3.15 41.25
N ASP A 123 14.13 2.07 41.48
CA ASP A 123 14.21 0.86 40.67
C ASP A 123 13.65 1.07 39.25
N PHE A 124 14.35 0.55 38.24
CA PHE A 124 13.95 0.68 36.84
C PHE A 124 12.58 0.07 36.54
N SER A 125 12.21 -1.05 37.17
CA SER A 125 10.89 -1.66 36.94
C SER A 125 9.78 -0.74 37.41
N THR A 126 9.96 -0.08 38.57
CA THR A 126 9.03 0.93 39.07
C THR A 126 8.91 2.10 38.08
N TYR A 127 10.04 2.63 37.60
CA TYR A 127 10.07 3.70 36.61
C TYR A 127 9.37 3.33 35.29
N PHE A 128 9.58 2.11 34.77
CA PHE A 128 8.95 1.66 33.52
C PHE A 128 7.47 1.28 33.66
N ASN A 129 6.98 1.00 34.86
CA ASN A 129 5.57 0.64 35.09
C ASN A 129 4.71 1.78 35.64
N ARG A 130 5.30 2.94 36.02
CA ARG A 130 4.52 4.10 36.47
C ARG A 130 3.55 4.61 35.39
N GLU A 131 2.48 5.24 35.86
CA GLU A 131 1.48 5.86 34.99
C GLU A 131 2.09 7.00 34.18
N ARG A 132 1.71 7.08 32.91
CA ARG A 132 2.11 8.18 32.02
C ARG A 132 0.98 9.19 31.96
N PHE A 133 1.33 10.47 31.88
CA PHE A 133 0.34 11.53 31.71
C PHE A 133 0.29 12.02 30.25
N PRO A 134 -0.91 12.37 29.75
CA PRO A 134 -1.07 12.84 28.38
C PRO A 134 -0.38 14.18 28.17
N THR A 135 0.14 14.39 26.97
CA THR A 135 0.56 15.70 26.47
C THR A 135 -0.48 16.27 25.50
N ASP A 136 -0.21 17.48 25.02
CA ASP A 136 -0.99 18.12 23.95
C ASP A 136 -0.52 17.72 22.54
N GLU A 137 0.54 16.90 22.44
CA GLU A 137 1.13 16.43 21.18
C GLU A 137 0.48 15.12 20.71
N PHE A 138 0.43 14.96 19.39
CA PHE A 138 -0.10 13.77 18.73
C PHE A 138 0.82 13.33 17.60
N ASP A 139 0.97 12.02 17.47
CA ASP A 139 1.63 11.39 16.35
C ASP A 139 0.59 10.77 15.42
N ILE A 140 0.79 10.96 14.11
CA ILE A 140 -0.04 10.38 13.07
C ILE A 140 0.85 9.48 12.24
N GLU A 141 0.50 8.20 12.20
CA GLU A 141 1.18 7.21 11.37
C GLU A 141 0.21 6.75 10.29
N SER A 142 0.65 6.80 9.03
CA SER A 142 -0.12 6.32 7.88
C SER A 142 0.68 5.26 7.15
N SER A 143 0.03 4.15 6.79
CA SER A 143 0.61 3.06 6.01
C SER A 143 -0.28 2.72 4.82
N CYS A 144 0.38 2.29 3.74
CA CYS A 144 -0.21 1.66 2.58
C CYS A 144 0.43 0.28 2.44
N ASP A 145 -0.37 -0.76 2.62
CA ASP A 145 0.13 -2.13 2.75
C ASP A 145 -0.55 -3.04 1.74
N ALA A 146 0.23 -3.92 1.09
CA ALA A 146 -0.31 -5.03 0.32
C ALA A 146 -0.36 -6.28 1.21
N SER A 147 -1.52 -6.95 1.24
CA SER A 147 -1.73 -8.17 2.04
C SER A 147 -2.58 -9.17 1.27
N GLY A 148 -2.44 -10.45 1.60
CA GLY A 148 -3.25 -11.52 1.06
C GLY A 148 -4.50 -11.74 1.91
N PHE A 149 -5.58 -12.13 1.26
CA PHE A 149 -6.88 -12.37 1.89
C PHE A 149 -7.45 -13.73 1.48
N ILE A 150 -8.13 -14.36 2.44
CA ILE A 150 -8.86 -15.62 2.27
C ILE A 150 -10.35 -15.32 2.46
N LYS A 151 -11.22 -15.82 1.58
CA LYS A 151 -12.64 -15.52 1.66
C LYS A 151 -13.25 -16.09 2.93
N GLY A 152 -13.95 -15.24 3.66
CA GLY A 152 -14.58 -15.61 4.94
C GLY A 152 -13.62 -15.53 6.14
N ASP A 153 -12.32 -15.33 5.90
CA ASP A 153 -11.37 -14.96 6.93
C ASP A 153 -11.38 -13.44 7.15
N LYS A 154 -11.13 -13.02 8.39
CA LYS A 154 -11.00 -11.61 8.78
C LYS A 154 -9.53 -11.19 8.89
N GLU A 155 -8.62 -12.15 8.93
CA GLU A 155 -7.19 -11.90 9.04
C GLU A 155 -6.59 -11.46 7.71
N ARG A 156 -5.40 -10.86 7.82
CA ARG A 156 -4.58 -10.42 6.70
C ARG A 156 -3.30 -11.22 6.71
N TRP A 157 -2.95 -11.77 5.56
CA TRP A 157 -1.82 -12.67 5.43
C TRP A 157 -0.66 -11.98 4.74
N SER A 158 0.56 -12.22 5.21
CA SER A 158 1.75 -11.73 4.53
C SER A 158 1.83 -12.31 3.12
N ILE A 159 2.24 -11.49 2.16
CA ILE A 159 2.53 -11.92 0.79
C ILE A 159 4.03 -12.02 0.51
N SER A 160 4.88 -11.81 1.51
CA SER A 160 6.35 -11.86 1.40
C SER A 160 6.90 -13.28 1.19
N GLY A 161 6.07 -14.26 0.85
CA GLY A 161 6.51 -15.61 0.55
C GLY A 161 7.01 -15.76 -0.87
N ASP A 162 6.97 -16.98 -1.38
CA ASP A 162 7.34 -17.29 -2.76
C ASP A 162 6.35 -16.63 -3.75
N VAL A 163 6.85 -15.66 -4.53
CA VAL A 163 6.06 -14.92 -5.51
C VAL A 163 5.41 -15.85 -6.55
N GLN A 164 5.99 -17.03 -6.82
CA GLN A 164 5.40 -18.02 -7.74
C GLN A 164 4.01 -18.47 -7.30
N GLN A 165 3.72 -18.45 -6.01
CA GLN A 165 2.47 -18.92 -5.45
C GLN A 165 1.36 -17.87 -5.52
N ILE A 166 1.73 -16.59 -5.61
CA ILE A 166 0.79 -15.46 -5.52
C ILE A 166 0.70 -14.62 -6.80
N LYS A 167 1.62 -14.82 -7.76
CA LYS A 167 1.71 -13.97 -8.96
C LYS A 167 0.43 -13.91 -9.82
N ASN A 168 -0.39 -14.96 -9.79
CA ASN A 168 -1.63 -15.03 -10.57
C ASN A 168 -2.85 -14.57 -9.77
N LEU A 169 -2.67 -14.10 -8.53
CA LEU A 169 -3.76 -13.58 -7.73
C LEU A 169 -4.17 -12.20 -8.21
N PRO A 170 -5.49 -11.90 -8.25
CA PRO A 170 -5.97 -10.57 -8.56
C PRO A 170 -5.53 -9.59 -7.47
N VAL A 171 -5.19 -8.37 -7.88
CA VAL A 171 -4.82 -7.27 -6.98
C VAL A 171 -5.95 -6.25 -6.94
N ILE A 172 -6.35 -5.85 -5.73
CA ILE A 172 -7.51 -4.97 -5.50
C ILE A 172 -7.08 -3.77 -4.65
N LEU A 173 -7.43 -2.56 -5.09
CA LEU A 173 -7.29 -1.35 -4.30
C LEU A 173 -8.55 -1.11 -3.47
N TYR A 174 -8.43 -1.05 -2.14
CA TYR A 174 -9.58 -0.77 -1.28
C TYR A 174 -9.90 0.73 -1.27
N SER A 175 -11.07 1.10 -1.79
CA SER A 175 -11.54 2.50 -1.86
C SER A 175 -11.85 3.14 -0.51
N LYS A 176 -11.73 2.39 0.59
CA LYS A 176 -11.93 2.87 1.96
C LYS A 176 -10.63 2.81 2.73
N GLN A 177 -10.33 3.88 3.44
CA GLN A 177 -9.27 3.93 4.44
C GLN A 177 -9.84 3.90 5.86
N THR A 178 -9.04 3.44 6.81
CA THR A 178 -9.41 3.42 8.22
C THR A 178 -8.53 4.39 9.01
N LEU A 179 -9.16 5.29 9.77
CA LEU A 179 -8.48 6.09 10.79
C LEU A 179 -8.77 5.48 12.16
N MET A 180 -7.73 5.11 12.91
CA MET A 180 -7.80 4.47 14.22
C MET A 180 -7.20 5.34 15.32
N THR A 181 -7.75 5.24 16.52
CA THR A 181 -7.22 5.86 17.74
C THR A 181 -7.49 4.96 18.95
N SER A 182 -6.69 5.10 20.00
CA SER A 182 -7.02 4.51 21.30
C SER A 182 -8.28 5.17 21.89
N PRO A 183 -9.24 4.42 22.45
CA PRO A 183 -10.39 4.98 23.13
C PRO A 183 -10.02 5.87 24.33
N LYS A 184 -8.84 5.64 24.93
CA LYS A 184 -8.33 6.40 26.08
C LYS A 184 -7.98 7.84 25.71
N ASP A 185 -7.63 8.09 24.44
CA ASP A 185 -7.14 9.40 24.00
C ASP A 185 -8.29 10.41 23.79
N GLY A 186 -9.54 9.93 23.78
CA GLY A 186 -10.74 10.76 23.67
C GLY A 186 -10.92 11.45 22.31
N LEU A 187 -10.12 11.09 21.31
CA LEU A 187 -10.09 11.74 19.99
C LEU A 187 -11.36 11.50 19.16
N LEU A 188 -11.91 10.28 19.23
CA LEU A 188 -13.17 9.93 18.57
C LEU A 188 -14.25 9.65 19.61
N LYS A 189 -15.36 10.41 19.53
CA LYS A 189 -16.50 10.24 20.44
C LYS A 189 -17.40 9.09 19.97
N LYS A 190 -17.60 8.09 20.84
CA LYS A 190 -18.35 6.86 20.53
C LYS A 190 -19.83 7.07 20.16
N ASN A 191 -20.41 8.20 20.55
CA ASN A 191 -21.81 8.53 20.28
C ASN A 191 -22.01 9.29 18.96
N VAL A 192 -20.94 9.59 18.22
CA VAL A 192 -21.02 10.25 16.92
C VAL A 192 -21.26 9.21 15.83
N SER A 193 -22.20 9.50 14.92
CA SER A 193 -22.52 8.63 13.79
C SER A 193 -21.27 8.35 12.94
N GLY A 194 -21.10 7.09 12.52
CA GLY A 194 -19.94 6.66 11.73
C GLY A 194 -18.72 6.26 12.55
N VAL A 195 -18.64 6.62 13.84
CA VAL A 195 -17.60 6.14 14.75
C VAL A 195 -17.93 4.71 15.18
N LYS A 196 -17.03 3.79 14.90
CA LYS A 196 -17.07 2.42 15.42
C LYS A 196 -16.07 2.30 16.57
N SER A 197 -16.39 1.46 17.55
CA SER A 197 -15.49 1.23 18.69
C SER A 197 -15.48 -0.23 19.11
N SER A 198 -14.29 -0.71 19.47
CA SER A 198 -14.04 -1.97 20.15
C SER A 198 -13.57 -1.69 21.59
N LYS A 199 -13.21 -2.75 22.33
CA LYS A 199 -12.57 -2.63 23.65
C LYS A 199 -11.23 -1.86 23.59
N HIS A 200 -10.52 -1.98 22.47
CA HIS A 200 -9.13 -1.50 22.34
C HIS A 200 -8.94 -0.38 21.31
N SER A 201 -9.94 -0.08 20.48
CA SER A 201 -9.82 0.90 19.40
C SER A 201 -11.12 1.67 19.17
N CYS A 202 -11.02 2.92 18.75
CA CYS A 202 -12.08 3.67 18.09
C CYS A 202 -11.63 3.98 16.65
N PHE A 203 -12.53 3.89 15.68
CA PHE A 203 -12.17 4.08 14.28
C PHE A 203 -13.32 4.60 13.42
N VAL A 204 -12.96 5.24 12.32
CA VAL A 204 -13.87 5.71 11.26
C VAL A 204 -13.36 5.27 9.90
N TYR A 205 -14.26 5.16 8.93
CA TYR A 205 -13.93 4.89 7.54
C TYR A 205 -14.06 6.17 6.72
N GLY A 206 -13.12 6.40 5.82
CA GLY A 206 -13.16 7.46 4.82
C GLY A 206 -12.94 6.91 3.42
N ASP A 207 -13.30 7.68 2.41
CA ASP A 207 -12.89 7.39 1.03
C ASP A 207 -11.39 7.62 0.86
N THR A 208 -10.76 6.86 -0.03
CA THR A 208 -9.36 7.03 -0.40
C THR A 208 -9.13 6.71 -1.87
N SER A 209 -8.04 7.24 -2.39
CA SER A 209 -7.45 6.89 -3.66
C SER A 209 -5.97 6.60 -3.45
N PHE A 210 -5.36 5.85 -4.36
CA PHE A 210 -3.93 5.54 -4.30
C PHE A 210 -3.23 6.22 -5.44
N SER A 211 -2.10 6.83 -5.18
CA SER A 211 -1.17 7.26 -6.21
C SER A 211 -0.39 6.07 -6.76
N PHE A 212 0.12 6.18 -7.99
CA PHE A 212 0.99 5.16 -8.57
C PHE A 212 2.17 4.82 -7.65
N ARG A 213 2.79 5.84 -7.05
CA ARG A 213 3.86 5.69 -6.06
C ARG A 213 3.43 4.79 -4.90
N GLU A 214 2.28 5.07 -4.29
CA GLU A 214 1.78 4.29 -3.14
C GLU A 214 1.51 2.83 -3.51
N VAL A 215 0.98 2.57 -4.72
CA VAL A 215 0.76 1.18 -5.19
C VAL A 215 2.11 0.44 -5.33
N MET A 216 3.12 1.08 -5.91
CA MET A 216 4.45 0.47 -6.05
C MET A 216 5.13 0.23 -4.70
N GLU A 217 5.09 1.20 -3.79
CA GLU A 217 5.65 1.06 -2.45
C GLU A 217 4.90 -0.02 -1.64
N ALA A 218 3.57 -0.07 -1.71
CA ALA A 218 2.79 -1.08 -1.01
C ALA A 218 3.13 -2.50 -1.47
N ILE A 219 3.33 -2.70 -2.77
CA ILE A 219 3.66 -4.03 -3.32
C ILE A 219 5.11 -4.43 -2.98
N PHE A 220 6.09 -3.58 -3.30
CA PHE A 220 7.50 -3.96 -3.25
C PHE A 220 8.18 -3.73 -1.90
N ILE A 221 7.68 -2.78 -1.08
CA ILE A 221 8.25 -2.45 0.22
C ILE A 221 7.44 -3.09 1.34
N SER A 222 6.14 -2.81 1.41
CA SER A 222 5.28 -3.27 2.52
C SER A 222 4.75 -4.69 2.34
N GLY A 223 4.62 -5.16 1.09
CA GLY A 223 4.03 -6.46 0.75
C GLY A 223 5.07 -7.57 0.62
N LEU A 224 5.87 -7.53 -0.45
CA LEU A 224 6.87 -8.55 -0.76
C LEU A 224 8.10 -8.48 0.16
N PHE A 225 8.38 -7.29 0.69
CA PHE A 225 9.40 -6.99 1.70
C PHE A 225 10.87 -7.20 1.28
N PHE A 226 11.21 -8.35 0.70
CA PHE A 226 12.56 -8.74 0.32
C PHE A 226 13.13 -7.95 -0.86
N TYR A 227 14.47 -7.89 -0.96
CA TYR A 227 15.17 -7.19 -2.04
C TYR A 227 14.88 -7.79 -3.42
N ALA A 228 14.80 -9.12 -3.50
CA ALA A 228 14.56 -9.94 -4.68
C ALA A 228 13.66 -11.13 -4.28
N PRO A 229 12.98 -11.79 -5.24
CA PRO A 229 12.06 -12.91 -4.95
C PRO A 229 12.72 -14.11 -4.27
#